data_AF-A0A257K445-F1
#
_entry.id   AF-A0A257K445-F1
#
_cell.length_a   1.000
_cell.length_b   1.000
_cell.length_c   1.000
_cell.angle_alpha   90.00
_cell.angle_beta   90.00
_cell.angle_gamma   90.00
#
_symmetry.space_group_name_H-M   'P 1'
#
loop_
_entity.id
_entity.type
_entity.pdbx_description
1 polymer ?
#
loop_
_entity_poly.entity_id
_entity_poly.type
_entity_poly.pdbx_seq_one_letter_code
_entity_poly.pdbx_strand_id
1 'polypeptide(L)'
;MMQKYFKQILVALFVFTTAIIQAQAPQKMSYQSVIRNASGDLVTDTPIGIRISIVKDGPEGTAVYVETHNTTTNENGLASIEIGGGTPVTGTFSAINWGGGNYFIKTETDPEGGSNYSIVGTSQLLSVPYALYSGSSLNQGKTTIFITGDITDAEAAAQLQAQFGSNTENIIIENTTQLTTVDLSMVTQLLDLTISSNQQLSSVNLNHLTTIFRDAIIDLNPMLTSLDLPLLNTISKLFAFYNNESMVTLAFPSLTKIRSSGRMEFNGNQSLATVSFPQLLIGTSLTFNANASLTSVNFDVLTSGFVNFEANPALTNVQADVMQSGQLTVNGSDALSTINLPVFTSGNVYIDGDNLSTFNVPLIQSGGISITGGLITELDFPLFTDGSLHVSSVPALSSVNLPALQQCAYVNFYYTGITSLTLPSLTSVDTFSLFGNVNIQQVNLPMLSVLKECNVESNPQLAIFDMPVLSSVGGAGNRIDLRNNHLPTSVINDILSKVSAATPSSSKTLWIEGQSPPAPPTGQGIIDKQALIDAGNTVTTD
;
A
#
# COMPACT_ATOMS: atom_id res chain seq x y z
N MET A 1 40.78 25.31 53.04
CA MET A 1 40.16 26.19 52.02
C MET A 1 40.93 26.21 50.69
N MET A 2 42.28 26.15 50.67
CA MET A 2 43.09 26.19 49.43
C MET A 2 42.91 25.01 48.44
N GLN A 3 42.62 23.79 48.89
CA GLN A 3 42.47 22.64 47.98
C GLN A 3 41.21 22.66 47.10
N LYS A 4 40.14 23.37 47.52
CA LYS A 4 38.87 23.41 46.78
C LYS A 4 38.95 24.33 45.56
N TYR A 5 39.74 25.41 45.66
CA TYR A 5 39.97 26.35 44.55
C TYR A 5 41.02 25.85 43.55
N PHE A 6 41.96 24.99 43.97
CA PHE A 6 42.98 24.44 43.07
C PHE A 6 42.37 23.54 41.97
N LYS A 7 41.35 22.74 42.31
CA LYS A 7 40.60 21.93 41.32
C LYS A 7 39.73 22.79 40.39
N GLN A 8 39.15 23.88 40.88
CA GLN A 8 38.36 24.80 40.06
C GLN A 8 39.24 25.63 39.11
N ILE A 9 40.44 26.02 39.55
CA ILE A 9 41.45 26.67 38.69
C ILE A 9 41.98 25.69 37.64
N LEU A 10 42.26 24.42 37.99
CA LEU A 10 42.68 23.40 37.03
C LEU A 10 41.60 23.07 35.99
N VAL A 11 40.32 23.04 36.37
CA VAL A 11 39.20 22.84 35.44
C VAL A 11 38.98 24.07 34.56
N ALA A 12 39.10 25.29 35.09
CA ALA A 12 39.04 26.52 34.28
C ALA A 12 40.22 26.64 33.30
N LEU A 13 41.43 26.19 33.69
CA LEU A 13 42.62 26.14 32.82
C LEU A 13 42.50 25.06 31.73
N PHE A 14 41.79 23.96 32.02
CA PHE A 14 41.52 22.88 31.05
C PHE A 14 40.39 23.25 30.06
N VAL A 15 39.43 24.07 30.47
CA VAL A 15 38.35 24.58 29.61
C VAL A 15 38.81 25.76 28.74
N PHE A 16 39.85 26.50 29.13
CA PHE A 16 40.46 27.55 28.29
C PHE A 16 41.50 27.04 27.27
N THR A 17 41.86 25.76 27.30
CA THR A 17 42.85 25.17 26.38
C THR A 17 42.24 24.42 25.19
N THR A 18 40.91 24.32 25.09
CA THR A 18 40.25 24.01 23.82
C THR A 18 40.19 25.27 22.93
N ALA A 19 41.37 25.83 22.65
CA ALA A 19 41.52 26.80 21.60
C ALA A 19 41.16 26.10 20.28
N ILE A 20 40.29 26.76 19.54
CA ILE A 20 39.69 26.34 18.29
C ILE A 20 40.80 25.87 17.33
N ILE A 21 40.89 24.55 17.11
CA ILE A 21 41.74 24.00 16.05
C ILE A 21 41.04 24.36 14.74
N GLN A 22 41.41 25.51 14.15
CA GLN A 22 41.08 25.83 12.77
C GLN A 22 41.95 24.94 11.88
N ALA A 23 41.51 23.71 11.64
CA ALA A 23 42.09 22.83 10.61
C ALA A 23 41.59 23.24 9.22
N GLN A 24 41.59 24.54 8.90
CA GLN A 24 41.30 24.97 7.54
C GLN A 24 42.47 24.56 6.67
N ALA A 25 42.17 23.87 5.57
CA ALA A 25 43.16 23.62 4.54
C ALA A 25 43.83 24.97 4.19
N PRO A 26 45.18 25.02 4.10
CA PRO A 26 45.88 26.25 3.80
C PRO A 26 45.25 26.94 2.59
N GLN A 27 44.87 28.21 2.73
CA GLN A 27 44.27 29.02 1.66
C GLN A 27 45.34 29.52 0.69
N LYS A 28 46.19 28.60 0.23
CA LYS A 28 47.32 28.85 -0.65
C LYS A 28 47.65 27.63 -1.49
N MET A 29 48.25 27.85 -2.65
CA MET A 29 48.66 26.80 -3.59
C MET A 29 50.09 27.03 -4.06
N SER A 30 50.91 25.97 -4.12
CA SER A 30 52.29 26.08 -4.61
C SER A 30 52.33 26.40 -6.11
N TYR A 31 53.21 27.31 -6.50
CA TYR A 31 53.46 27.65 -7.90
C TYR A 31 54.96 27.75 -8.16
N GLN A 32 55.40 27.17 -9.26
CA GLN A 32 56.79 27.23 -9.69
C GLN A 32 56.86 27.56 -11.18
N SER A 33 57.82 28.42 -11.53
CA SER A 33 58.06 28.80 -12.92
C SER A 33 59.54 29.05 -13.17
N VAL A 34 60.04 28.61 -14.33
CA VAL A 34 61.38 28.95 -14.80
C VAL A 34 61.31 30.28 -15.55
N ILE A 35 62.10 31.25 -15.12
CA ILE A 35 62.08 32.61 -15.66
C ILE A 35 63.18 32.78 -16.70
N ARG A 36 62.81 33.26 -17.87
CA ARG A 36 63.72 33.58 -18.98
C ARG A 36 63.54 35.03 -19.40
N ASN A 37 64.63 35.70 -19.74
CA ASN A 37 64.59 37.07 -20.26
C ASN A 37 64.16 37.09 -21.75
N ALA A 38 64.07 38.28 -22.35
CA ALA A 38 63.67 38.46 -23.75
C ALA A 38 64.62 37.78 -24.77
N SER A 39 65.87 37.50 -24.40
CA SER A 39 66.84 36.76 -25.21
C SER A 39 66.73 35.24 -25.07
N GLY A 40 65.88 34.76 -24.14
CA GLY A 40 65.70 33.33 -23.83
C GLY A 40 66.65 32.79 -22.76
N ASP A 41 67.56 33.62 -22.24
CA ASP A 41 68.51 33.25 -21.19
C ASP A 41 67.80 33.13 -19.84
N LEU A 42 68.27 32.21 -18.99
CA LEU A 42 67.74 32.05 -17.64
C LEU A 42 68.05 33.30 -16.80
N VAL A 43 67.06 33.77 -16.04
CA VAL A 43 67.25 34.79 -15.01
C VAL A 43 67.62 34.06 -13.72
N THR A 44 68.90 33.92 -13.42
CA THR A 44 69.42 33.11 -12.30
C THR A 44 69.84 33.98 -11.11
N ASP A 45 69.62 33.51 -9.88
CA ASP A 45 70.06 34.15 -8.62
C ASP A 45 69.70 35.64 -8.52
N THR A 46 68.57 36.05 -9.12
CA THR A 46 68.17 37.45 -9.27
C THR A 46 66.83 37.70 -8.58
N PRO A 47 66.68 38.80 -7.81
CA PRO A 47 65.38 39.23 -7.30
C PRO A 47 64.43 39.60 -8.44
N ILE A 48 63.21 39.07 -8.41
CA ILE A 48 62.16 39.29 -9.41
C ILE A 48 60.83 39.67 -8.75
N GLY A 49 60.00 40.39 -9.49
CA GLY A 49 58.63 40.72 -9.11
C GLY A 49 57.65 39.84 -9.89
N ILE A 50 56.68 39.21 -9.22
CA ILE A 50 55.64 38.41 -9.85
C ILE A 50 54.27 38.94 -9.45
N ARG A 51 53.39 39.15 -10.42
CA ARG A 51 51.96 39.39 -10.21
C ARG A 51 51.17 38.17 -10.67
N ILE A 52 50.29 37.69 -9.81
CA ILE A 52 49.39 36.57 -10.09
C ILE A 52 47.96 37.10 -10.12
N SER A 53 47.23 36.75 -11.17
CA SER A 53 45.79 37.01 -11.29
C SER A 53 45.03 35.71 -11.49
N ILE A 54 43.95 35.51 -10.73
CA ILE A 54 42.97 34.46 -10.97
C ILE A 54 41.87 35.04 -11.85
N VAL A 55 41.77 34.54 -13.08
CA VAL A 55 40.88 35.05 -14.12
C VAL A 55 39.75 34.05 -14.36
N LYS A 56 38.51 34.54 -14.43
CA LYS A 56 37.31 33.70 -14.58
C LYS A 56 36.80 33.69 -16.03
N ASP A 57 36.28 32.55 -16.47
CA ASP A 57 35.50 32.38 -17.72
C ASP A 57 36.31 32.58 -19.03
N GLY A 58 37.64 32.62 -18.96
CA GLY A 58 38.56 32.61 -20.12
C GLY A 58 39.94 33.22 -19.83
N PRO A 59 40.94 33.04 -20.70
CA PRO A 59 42.28 33.64 -20.53
C PRO A 59 42.30 35.18 -20.49
N GLU A 60 41.34 35.81 -21.15
CA GLU A 60 41.13 37.27 -21.19
C GLU A 60 39.90 37.70 -20.35
N GLY A 61 39.45 36.83 -19.43
CA GLY A 61 38.30 37.08 -18.59
C GLY A 61 38.55 38.14 -17.50
N THR A 62 37.59 38.28 -16.58
CA THR A 62 37.73 39.21 -15.45
C THR A 62 38.62 38.61 -14.36
N ALA A 63 39.61 39.37 -13.88
CA ALA A 63 40.41 39.00 -12.73
C ALA A 63 39.56 39.12 -11.44
N VAL A 64 39.27 37.99 -10.81
CA VAL A 64 38.52 37.92 -9.54
C VAL A 64 39.41 38.05 -8.31
N TYR A 65 40.71 37.81 -8.49
CA TYR A 65 41.73 37.98 -7.46
C TYR A 65 43.07 38.33 -8.09
N VAL A 66 43.81 39.26 -7.48
CA VAL A 66 45.15 39.67 -7.90
C VAL A 66 46.05 39.83 -6.68
N GLU A 67 47.28 39.31 -6.74
CA GLU A 67 48.31 39.47 -5.71
C GLU A 67 49.70 39.69 -6.32
N THR A 68 50.62 40.22 -5.52
CA THR A 68 52.03 40.40 -5.88
C THR A 68 52.98 39.67 -4.94
N HIS A 69 54.11 39.24 -5.49
CA HIS A 69 55.18 38.52 -4.82
C HIS A 69 56.53 39.11 -5.22
N ASN A 70 57.46 39.15 -4.27
CA ASN A 70 58.88 39.37 -4.54
C ASN A 70 59.62 38.10 -4.13
N THR A 71 60.36 37.50 -5.06
CA THR A 71 61.12 36.26 -4.82
C THR A 71 62.46 36.31 -5.56
N THR A 72 63.36 35.39 -5.25
CA THR A 72 64.67 35.28 -5.92
C THR A 72 64.70 33.97 -6.69
N THR A 73 65.10 34.01 -7.96
CA THR A 73 65.32 32.78 -8.73
C THR A 73 66.54 32.02 -8.24
N ASN A 74 66.60 30.70 -8.45
CA ASN A 74 67.81 29.91 -8.15
C ASN A 74 68.77 29.82 -9.36
N GLU A 75 69.85 29.05 -9.22
CA GLU A 75 70.84 28.76 -10.28
C GLU A 75 70.24 28.20 -11.59
N ASN A 76 69.04 27.62 -11.53
CA ASN A 76 68.32 27.09 -12.69
C ASN A 76 67.25 28.06 -13.23
N GLY A 77 67.21 29.30 -12.71
CA GLY A 77 66.21 30.30 -13.04
C GLY A 77 64.81 29.98 -12.50
N LEU A 78 64.69 29.06 -11.53
CA LEU A 78 63.41 28.65 -10.96
C LEU A 78 62.97 29.63 -9.88
N ALA A 79 61.76 30.18 -10.03
CA ALA A 79 61.04 30.90 -9.00
C ALA A 79 60.02 29.97 -8.33
N SER A 80 59.94 30.01 -7.00
CA SER A 80 58.95 29.29 -6.21
C SER A 80 58.17 30.26 -5.33
N ILE A 81 56.84 30.24 -5.42
CA ILE A 81 55.93 31.07 -4.61
C ILE A 81 54.72 30.24 -4.16
N GLU A 82 53.95 30.78 -3.22
CA GLU A 82 52.67 30.23 -2.79
C GLU A 82 51.55 31.20 -3.17
N ILE A 83 50.76 30.86 -4.20
CA ILE A 83 49.64 31.71 -4.64
C ILE A 83 48.59 31.74 -3.51
N GLY A 84 48.09 32.93 -3.18
CA GLY A 84 47.24 33.20 -2.02
C GLY A 84 48.01 33.57 -0.74
N GLY A 85 49.34 33.48 -0.77
CA GLY A 85 50.25 33.94 0.28
C GLY A 85 50.96 35.26 -0.03
N GLY A 86 50.67 35.90 -1.17
CA GLY A 86 51.28 37.16 -1.59
C GLY A 86 50.62 38.38 -0.96
N THR A 87 50.99 39.57 -1.43
CA THR A 87 50.32 40.82 -1.04
C THR A 87 49.09 41.03 -1.94
N PRO A 88 47.85 40.96 -1.42
CA PRO A 88 46.65 41.11 -2.25
C PRO A 88 46.53 42.54 -2.80
N VAL A 89 46.22 42.65 -4.09
CA VAL A 89 45.94 43.91 -4.79
C VAL A 89 44.44 44.06 -5.06
N THR A 90 43.75 42.96 -5.36
CA THR A 90 42.30 42.95 -5.62
C THR A 90 41.69 41.63 -5.16
N GLY A 91 40.52 41.68 -4.52
CA GLY A 91 39.81 40.51 -4.02
C GLY A 91 40.44 39.87 -2.79
N THR A 92 39.91 38.71 -2.38
CA THR A 92 40.45 37.89 -1.29
C THR A 92 40.47 36.45 -1.74
N PHE A 93 41.60 35.75 -1.57
CA PHE A 93 41.78 34.39 -2.10
C PHE A 93 40.73 33.40 -1.57
N SER A 94 40.39 33.50 -0.28
CA SER A 94 39.35 32.66 0.35
C SER A 94 37.91 32.96 -0.10
N ALA A 95 37.67 34.07 -0.79
CA ALA A 95 36.35 34.45 -1.29
C ALA A 95 36.09 33.96 -2.74
N ILE A 96 37.07 33.30 -3.37
CA ILE A 96 36.93 32.80 -4.74
C ILE A 96 35.97 31.59 -4.74
N ASN A 97 34.88 31.68 -5.51
CA ASN A 97 33.94 30.58 -5.72
C ASN A 97 34.46 29.58 -6.77
N TRP A 98 35.37 28.69 -6.37
CA TRP A 98 36.02 27.72 -7.27
C TRP A 98 35.06 26.79 -8.05
N GLY A 99 33.80 26.63 -7.61
CA GLY A 99 32.78 25.84 -8.32
C GLY A 99 31.97 26.62 -9.37
N GLY A 100 32.18 27.94 -9.48
CA GLY A 100 31.36 28.85 -10.28
C GLY A 100 31.76 29.01 -11.75
N GLY A 101 32.67 28.19 -12.27
CA GLY A 101 33.15 28.25 -13.66
C GLY A 101 34.59 27.78 -13.84
N ASN A 102 35.14 28.03 -15.03
CA ASN A 102 36.54 27.75 -15.34
C ASN A 102 37.44 28.92 -14.87
N TYR A 103 38.56 28.58 -14.23
CA TYR A 103 39.53 29.55 -13.74
C TYR A 103 40.89 29.41 -14.44
N PHE A 104 41.62 30.52 -14.55
CA PHE A 104 42.93 30.60 -15.17
C PHE A 104 43.89 31.34 -14.24
N ILE A 105 45.15 30.92 -14.20
CA ILE A 105 46.24 31.68 -13.59
C ILE A 105 46.89 32.48 -14.70
N LYS A 106 46.86 33.81 -14.55
CA LYS A 106 47.67 34.74 -15.33
C LYS A 106 48.85 35.17 -14.46
N THR A 107 50.06 34.92 -14.96
CA THR A 107 51.32 35.25 -14.32
C THR A 107 52.00 36.34 -15.12
N GLU A 108 52.44 37.39 -14.44
CA GLU A 108 53.14 38.53 -15.02
C GLU A 108 54.42 38.75 -14.22
N THR A 109 55.60 38.74 -14.85
CA THR A 109 56.90 38.78 -14.17
C THR A 109 57.76 39.94 -14.65
N ASP A 110 58.34 40.66 -13.68
CA ASP A 110 59.39 41.65 -13.86
C ASP A 110 60.74 41.01 -13.49
N PRO A 111 61.61 40.74 -14.47
CA PRO A 111 62.89 40.09 -14.23
C PRO A 111 63.91 40.98 -13.47
N GLU A 112 63.62 42.27 -13.29
CA GLU A 112 64.48 43.22 -12.55
C GLU A 112 63.97 43.49 -11.12
N GLY A 113 62.90 42.82 -10.68
CA GLY A 113 62.40 42.94 -9.31
C GLY A 113 61.44 44.11 -9.06
N GLY A 114 61.05 44.84 -10.10
CA GLY A 114 60.12 45.96 -10.03
C GLY A 114 58.66 45.57 -10.30
N SER A 115 57.90 46.53 -10.83
CA SER A 115 56.51 46.39 -11.26
C SER A 115 56.31 46.50 -12.78
N ASN A 116 57.40 46.51 -13.55
CA ASN A 116 57.41 46.60 -15.01
C ASN A 116 57.33 45.18 -15.59
N TYR A 117 56.18 44.53 -15.39
CA TYR A 117 55.98 43.14 -15.81
C TYR A 117 56.07 43.00 -17.33
N SER A 118 57.09 42.26 -17.80
CA SER A 118 57.41 42.10 -19.23
C SER A 118 57.17 40.67 -19.73
N ILE A 119 57.17 39.68 -18.84
CA ILE A 119 56.92 38.27 -19.16
C ILE A 119 55.50 37.94 -18.73
N VAL A 120 54.63 37.54 -19.66
CA VAL A 120 53.21 37.24 -19.39
C VAL A 120 52.87 35.83 -19.86
N GLY A 121 52.20 35.05 -19.02
CA GLY A 121 51.65 33.75 -19.37
C GLY A 121 50.31 33.50 -18.70
N THR A 122 49.39 32.83 -19.40
CA THR A 122 48.09 32.44 -18.87
C THR A 122 47.87 30.95 -19.07
N SER A 123 47.51 30.24 -18.01
CA SER A 123 47.22 28.79 -18.03
C SER A 123 45.93 28.48 -17.30
N GLN A 124 45.13 27.54 -17.81
CA GLN A 124 43.92 27.09 -17.15
C GLN A 124 44.25 26.32 -15.85
N LEU A 125 43.50 26.59 -14.79
CA LEU A 125 43.48 25.75 -13.60
C LEU A 125 42.67 24.49 -13.89
N LEU A 126 43.36 23.38 -14.04
CA LEU A 126 42.74 22.06 -14.14
C LEU A 126 42.65 21.42 -12.74
N SER A 127 41.56 20.71 -12.48
CA SER A 127 41.37 19.98 -11.23
C SER A 127 42.45 18.90 -11.06
N VAL A 128 43.12 18.89 -9.91
CA VAL A 128 44.03 17.80 -9.53
C VAL A 128 43.23 16.57 -9.07
N PRO A 129 43.77 15.33 -9.14
CA PRO A 129 43.03 14.11 -8.77
C PRO A 129 42.39 14.14 -7.38
N TYR A 130 43.05 14.75 -6.38
CA TYR A 130 42.49 14.92 -5.03
C TYR A 130 41.29 15.90 -5.00
N ALA A 131 41.32 16.94 -5.84
CA ALA A 131 40.22 17.91 -5.98
C ALA A 131 39.03 17.32 -6.78
N LEU A 132 39.28 16.41 -7.73
CA LEU A 132 38.23 15.62 -8.37
C LEU A 132 37.58 14.65 -7.39
N TYR A 133 38.37 14.02 -6.51
CA TYR A 133 37.85 13.14 -5.46
C TYR A 133 37.09 13.91 -4.37
N SER A 134 37.53 15.10 -3.97
CA SER A 134 36.78 15.96 -3.05
C SER A 134 35.57 16.63 -3.70
N GLY A 135 35.60 16.91 -5.01
CA GLY A 135 34.42 17.33 -5.78
C GLY A 135 33.39 16.22 -5.99
N SER A 136 33.79 14.96 -5.75
CA SER A 136 32.92 13.78 -5.76
C SER A 136 32.25 13.51 -4.41
N SER A 137 32.51 14.31 -3.37
CA SER A 137 31.66 14.34 -2.17
C SER A 137 30.38 15.13 -2.45
N LEU A 138 29.65 14.74 -3.49
CA LEU A 138 28.23 15.07 -3.61
C LEU A 138 27.59 14.74 -2.27
N ASN A 139 26.73 15.63 -1.76
CA ASN A 139 25.94 15.34 -0.58
C ASN A 139 25.15 14.05 -0.86
N GLN A 140 25.62 12.92 -0.32
CA GLN A 140 24.97 11.64 -0.54
C GLN A 140 23.64 11.58 0.23
N GLY A 141 23.33 12.59 1.03
CA GLY A 141 22.12 12.64 1.85
C GLY A 141 22.19 11.70 3.05
N LYS A 142 21.26 11.89 3.97
CA LYS A 142 21.00 10.94 5.05
C LYS A 142 20.16 9.78 4.51
N THR A 143 20.37 8.59 5.07
CA THR A 143 19.52 7.42 4.80
C THR A 143 18.06 7.68 5.14
N THR A 144 17.82 8.35 6.27
CA THR A 144 16.49 8.77 6.71
C THR A 144 16.48 10.25 7.05
N ILE A 145 15.49 10.97 6.55
CA ILE A 145 15.22 12.37 6.89
C ILE A 145 14.03 12.42 7.82
N PHE A 146 14.17 13.12 8.95
CA PHE A 146 13.12 13.34 9.94
C PHE A 146 12.72 14.81 9.97
N ILE A 147 11.46 15.13 9.71
CA ILE A 147 10.85 16.46 9.82
C ILE A 147 9.83 16.40 10.95
N THR A 148 10.12 17.03 12.09
CA THR A 148 9.31 16.85 13.30
C THR A 148 9.23 18.10 14.16
N GLY A 149 8.19 18.23 14.98
CA GLY A 149 8.06 19.30 15.98
C GLY A 149 7.59 20.63 15.41
N ASP A 150 7.95 21.74 16.07
CA ASP A 150 7.48 23.08 15.73
C ASP A 150 8.16 23.70 14.49
N ILE A 151 8.51 22.87 13.50
CA ILE A 151 9.21 23.28 12.28
C ILE A 151 8.29 24.04 11.33
N THR A 152 8.77 25.15 10.79
CA THR A 152 8.10 25.94 9.75
C THR A 152 8.40 25.39 8.35
N ASP A 153 7.60 25.78 7.35
CA ASP A 153 7.80 25.40 5.94
C ASP A 153 9.22 25.75 5.43
N ALA A 154 9.73 26.94 5.78
CA ALA A 154 11.06 27.38 5.37
C ALA A 154 12.18 26.55 6.01
N GLU A 155 12.03 26.16 7.27
CA GLU A 155 13.00 25.31 7.98
C GLU A 155 12.97 23.88 7.44
N ALA A 156 11.78 23.33 7.16
CA ALA A 156 11.63 22.01 6.56
C ALA A 156 12.25 21.96 5.16
N ALA A 157 12.03 22.99 4.33
CA ALA A 157 12.64 23.10 3.01
C ALA A 157 14.18 23.19 3.09
N ALA A 158 14.71 24.03 3.99
CA ALA A 158 16.16 24.13 4.20
C ALA A 158 16.76 22.81 4.69
N GLN A 159 16.04 22.09 5.57
CA GLN A 159 16.46 20.78 6.06
C GLN A 159 16.49 19.74 4.94
N LEU A 160 15.44 19.68 4.12
CA LEU A 160 15.36 18.79 2.97
C LEU A 160 16.50 19.06 1.98
N GLN A 161 16.75 20.33 1.64
CA GLN A 161 17.86 20.73 0.77
C GLN A 161 19.24 20.29 1.33
N ALA A 162 19.43 20.35 2.65
CA ALA A 162 20.68 19.98 3.29
C ALA A 162 20.86 18.47 3.51
N GLN A 163 19.77 17.69 3.61
CA GLN A 163 19.81 16.29 4.02
C GLN A 163 19.43 15.29 2.93
N PHE A 164 18.80 15.73 1.86
CA PHE A 164 18.45 14.86 0.74
C PHE A 164 19.65 14.59 -0.19
N GLY A 165 19.73 13.37 -0.69
CA GLY A 165 20.77 12.94 -1.62
C GLY A 165 20.55 11.50 -2.09
N SER A 166 21.54 10.95 -2.79
CA SER A 166 21.46 9.63 -3.44
C SER A 166 21.24 8.44 -2.50
N ASN A 167 21.57 8.58 -1.22
CA ASN A 167 21.40 7.54 -0.20
C ASN A 167 20.10 7.69 0.59
N THR A 168 19.27 8.70 0.30
CA THR A 168 18.00 8.87 1.01
C THR A 168 17.02 7.78 0.61
N GLU A 169 16.75 6.89 1.55
CA GLU A 169 15.85 5.76 1.40
C GLU A 169 14.50 6.05 2.05
N ASN A 170 14.48 6.86 3.11
CA ASN A 170 13.29 7.06 3.93
C ASN A 170 13.04 8.54 4.24
N ILE A 171 11.78 8.94 4.24
CA ILE A 171 11.35 10.27 4.69
C ILE A 171 10.24 10.10 5.73
N ILE A 172 10.44 10.72 6.89
CA ILE A 172 9.52 10.67 8.04
C ILE A 172 9.17 12.10 8.42
N ILE A 173 7.90 12.46 8.23
CA ILE A 173 7.33 13.77 8.57
C ILE A 173 6.29 13.53 9.65
N GLU A 174 6.65 13.81 10.91
CA GLU A 174 5.81 13.42 12.04
C GLU A 174 5.69 14.47 13.13
N ASN A 175 4.51 14.56 13.73
CA ASN A 175 4.26 15.41 14.90
C ASN A 175 4.66 16.88 14.65
N THR A 176 4.37 17.41 13.46
CA THR A 176 4.61 18.83 13.16
C THR A 176 3.44 19.70 13.57
N THR A 177 3.73 20.88 14.12
CA THR A 177 2.70 21.81 14.65
C THR A 177 2.54 23.09 13.82
N GLN A 178 3.58 23.49 13.08
CA GLN A 178 3.61 24.71 12.26
C GLN A 178 3.79 24.44 10.75
N LEU A 179 4.11 23.20 10.36
CA LEU A 179 4.32 22.84 8.96
C LEU A 179 2.98 22.81 8.24
N THR A 180 2.82 23.64 7.22
CA THR A 180 1.59 23.74 6.41
C THR A 180 1.75 23.12 5.04
N THR A 181 2.97 23.16 4.49
CA THR A 181 3.31 22.59 3.18
C THR A 181 4.68 21.93 3.19
N VAL A 182 4.86 20.90 2.36
CA VAL A 182 6.18 20.30 2.12
C VAL A 182 6.33 19.94 0.64
N ASP A 183 7.45 20.35 0.05
CA ASP A 183 7.80 20.01 -1.33
C ASP A 183 8.78 18.84 -1.36
N LEU A 184 8.32 17.69 -1.87
CA LEU A 184 9.10 16.47 -2.07
C LEU A 184 9.24 16.14 -3.56
N SER A 185 9.13 17.13 -4.45
CA SER A 185 9.27 16.95 -5.90
C SER A 185 10.62 16.36 -6.34
N MET A 186 11.65 16.46 -5.51
CA MET A 186 12.95 15.81 -5.76
C MET A 186 12.93 14.28 -5.58
N VAL A 187 11.90 13.74 -4.92
CA VAL A 187 11.79 12.33 -4.59
C VAL A 187 11.19 11.55 -5.75
N THR A 188 11.93 10.56 -6.25
CA THR A 188 11.47 9.66 -7.32
C THR A 188 11.17 8.26 -6.82
N GLN A 189 11.88 7.81 -5.77
CA GLN A 189 11.74 6.48 -5.16
C GLN A 189 12.08 6.57 -3.67
N LEU A 190 11.40 5.76 -2.85
CA LEU A 190 11.71 5.55 -1.43
C LEU A 190 11.55 4.07 -1.07
N LEU A 191 12.27 3.64 -0.03
CA LEU A 191 11.92 2.42 0.68
C LEU A 191 10.66 2.67 1.49
N ASP A 192 10.72 3.62 2.44
CA ASP A 192 9.62 3.93 3.35
C ASP A 192 9.28 5.43 3.34
N LEU A 193 7.98 5.77 3.41
CA LEU A 193 7.48 7.14 3.54
C LEU A 193 6.47 7.20 4.69
N THR A 194 6.71 8.06 5.68
CA THR A 194 5.74 8.34 6.74
C THR A 194 5.41 9.82 6.79
N ILE A 195 4.12 10.14 6.78
CA ILE A 195 3.58 11.48 6.98
C ILE A 195 2.47 11.33 8.02
N SER A 196 2.80 11.52 9.30
CA SER A 196 1.89 11.24 10.41
C SER A 196 1.72 12.37 11.42
N SER A 197 0.51 12.56 11.95
CA SER A 197 0.27 13.47 13.09
C SER A 197 0.70 14.92 12.83
N ASN A 198 0.52 15.44 11.61
CA ASN A 198 0.88 16.81 11.26
C ASN A 198 -0.35 17.72 11.29
N GLN A 199 -0.48 18.55 12.33
CA GLN A 199 -1.74 19.24 12.65
C GLN A 199 -2.16 20.30 11.61
N GLN A 200 -1.20 20.95 10.97
CA GLN A 200 -1.44 22.04 10.02
C GLN A 200 -1.10 21.70 8.56
N LEU A 201 -0.55 20.51 8.32
CA LEU A 201 -0.09 20.10 6.99
C LEU A 201 -1.28 19.92 6.06
N SER A 202 -1.36 20.79 5.05
CA SER A 202 -2.48 20.87 4.11
C SER A 202 -2.10 20.45 2.69
N SER A 203 -0.80 20.43 2.38
CA SER A 203 -0.28 20.08 1.06
C SER A 203 1.08 19.38 1.13
N VAL A 204 1.23 18.34 0.30
CA VAL A 204 2.46 17.57 0.12
C VAL A 204 2.66 17.38 -1.38
N ASN A 205 3.80 17.83 -1.92
CA ASN A 205 4.10 17.64 -3.33
C ASN A 205 4.94 16.38 -3.56
N LEU A 206 4.35 15.32 -4.16
CA LEU A 206 5.02 14.06 -4.51
C LEU A 206 4.93 13.77 -6.02
N ASN A 207 4.87 14.82 -6.85
CA ASN A 207 4.58 14.71 -8.29
C ASN A 207 5.56 13.82 -9.09
N HIS A 208 6.78 13.62 -8.62
CA HIS A 208 7.78 12.77 -9.28
C HIS A 208 7.93 11.37 -8.65
N LEU A 209 7.19 11.06 -7.59
CA LEU A 209 7.28 9.76 -6.93
C LEU A 209 6.73 8.66 -7.84
N THR A 210 7.58 7.68 -8.18
CA THR A 210 7.23 6.57 -9.07
C THR A 210 7.04 5.25 -8.34
N THR A 211 7.77 5.02 -7.25
CA THR A 211 7.83 3.72 -6.57
C THR A 211 8.05 3.89 -5.06
N ILE A 212 7.32 3.09 -4.27
CA ILE A 212 7.64 2.81 -2.87
C ILE A 212 7.93 1.31 -2.74
N PHE A 213 9.13 0.97 -2.25
CA PHE A 213 9.58 -0.42 -2.19
C PHE A 213 9.12 -1.17 -0.94
N ARG A 214 8.75 -0.45 0.11
CA ARG A 214 8.18 -0.99 1.34
C ARG A 214 6.90 -0.23 1.68
N ASP A 215 6.87 0.51 2.78
CA ASP A 215 5.63 1.01 3.37
C ASP A 215 5.49 2.52 3.18
N ALA A 216 4.28 2.95 2.83
CA ALA A 216 3.88 4.35 2.80
C ALA A 216 2.73 4.54 3.79
N ILE A 217 2.87 5.43 4.77
CA ILE A 217 1.86 5.66 5.79
C ILE A 217 1.56 7.16 5.85
N ILE A 218 0.35 7.52 5.47
CA ILE A 218 -0.20 8.88 5.57
C ILE A 218 -1.32 8.82 6.60
N ASP A 219 -1.03 9.23 7.82
CA ASP A 219 -1.92 9.05 8.98
C ASP A 219 -2.14 10.35 9.76
N LEU A 220 -3.33 10.61 10.28
CA LEU A 220 -3.59 11.73 11.20
C LEU A 220 -3.08 13.10 10.68
N ASN A 221 -3.32 13.42 9.40
CA ASN A 221 -3.08 14.76 8.85
C ASN A 221 -4.44 15.46 8.62
N PRO A 222 -5.05 16.05 9.67
CA PRO A 222 -6.44 16.48 9.63
C PRO A 222 -6.71 17.59 8.61
N MET A 223 -5.70 18.36 8.19
CA MET A 223 -5.82 19.46 7.22
C MET A 223 -5.49 19.05 5.78
N LEU A 224 -5.01 17.82 5.54
CA LEU A 224 -4.62 17.35 4.21
C LEU A 224 -5.87 16.99 3.40
N THR A 225 -6.12 17.74 2.32
CA THR A 225 -7.36 17.61 1.53
C THR A 225 -7.23 16.68 0.32
N SER A 226 -6.02 16.51 -0.21
CA SER A 226 -5.70 15.67 -1.37
C SER A 226 -4.23 15.28 -1.33
N LEU A 227 -3.87 14.26 -2.11
CA LEU A 227 -2.48 13.86 -2.35
C LEU A 227 -2.30 13.42 -3.79
N ASP A 228 -1.60 14.23 -4.57
CA ASP A 228 -1.35 13.94 -5.98
C ASP A 228 -0.16 12.98 -6.15
N LEU A 229 -0.44 11.82 -6.75
CA LEU A 229 0.55 10.77 -7.03
C LEU A 229 0.53 10.38 -8.53
N PRO A 230 0.78 11.33 -9.45
CA PRO A 230 0.52 11.14 -10.87
C PRO A 230 1.40 10.08 -11.53
N LEU A 231 2.61 9.84 -11.00
CA LEU A 231 3.59 8.91 -11.59
C LEU A 231 3.78 7.62 -10.80
N LEU A 232 3.10 7.45 -9.66
CA LEU A 232 3.21 6.27 -8.82
C LEU A 232 2.65 5.06 -9.59
N ASN A 233 3.52 4.13 -9.95
CA ASN A 233 3.15 3.02 -10.83
C ASN A 233 3.17 1.64 -10.17
N THR A 234 3.87 1.50 -9.04
CA THR A 234 4.05 0.23 -8.33
C THR A 234 4.01 0.42 -6.82
N ILE A 235 3.23 -0.42 -6.14
CA ILE A 235 3.23 -0.58 -4.69
C ILE A 235 3.75 -1.97 -4.34
N SER A 236 4.69 -2.05 -3.40
CA SER A 236 5.39 -3.31 -3.08
C SER A 236 4.94 -3.94 -1.76
N LYS A 237 4.61 -3.13 -0.75
CA LYS A 237 4.07 -3.57 0.54
C LYS A 237 2.85 -2.72 0.92
N LEU A 238 2.83 -2.05 2.07
CA LEU A 238 1.68 -1.27 2.53
C LEU A 238 1.67 0.13 1.91
N PHE A 239 0.52 0.57 1.42
CA PHE A 239 0.26 1.99 1.18
C PHE A 239 -1.03 2.38 1.90
N ALA A 240 -0.89 3.13 2.98
CA ALA A 240 -1.94 3.40 3.94
C ALA A 240 -2.31 4.88 4.01
N PHE A 241 -3.61 5.15 4.00
CA PHE A 241 -4.23 6.44 4.29
C PHE A 241 -5.16 6.28 5.48
N TYR A 242 -4.74 6.75 6.63
CA TYR A 242 -5.47 6.59 7.88
C TYR A 242 -5.87 7.95 8.46
N ASN A 243 -7.12 8.10 8.91
CA ASN A 243 -7.56 9.23 9.73
C ASN A 243 -7.20 10.63 9.17
N ASN A 244 -7.17 10.81 7.84
CA ASN A 244 -6.96 12.11 7.21
C ASN A 244 -8.33 12.77 7.02
N GLU A 245 -8.84 13.37 8.09
CA GLU A 245 -10.25 13.77 8.22
C GLU A 245 -10.76 14.68 7.09
N SER A 246 -9.93 15.59 6.56
CA SER A 246 -10.30 16.51 5.48
C SER A 246 -10.02 15.99 4.07
N MET A 247 -9.48 14.78 3.93
CA MET A 247 -9.14 14.22 2.63
C MET A 247 -10.41 13.95 1.82
N VAL A 248 -10.56 14.57 0.65
CA VAL A 248 -11.79 14.50 -0.15
C VAL A 248 -11.68 13.49 -1.29
N THR A 249 -10.53 13.45 -1.96
CA THR A 249 -10.34 12.60 -3.15
C THR A 249 -8.93 12.02 -3.20
N LEU A 250 -8.81 10.80 -3.72
CA LEU A 250 -7.53 10.19 -4.09
C LEU A 250 -7.59 9.57 -5.48
N ALA A 251 -6.52 9.75 -6.25
CA ALA A 251 -6.40 9.20 -7.59
C ALA A 251 -5.01 8.61 -7.80
N PHE A 252 -4.98 7.43 -8.43
CA PHE A 252 -3.75 6.70 -8.76
C PHE A 252 -3.66 6.45 -10.27
N PRO A 253 -3.49 7.52 -11.07
CA PRO A 253 -3.69 7.45 -12.53
C PRO A 253 -2.67 6.57 -13.25
N SER A 254 -1.48 6.36 -12.69
CA SER A 254 -0.40 5.55 -13.28
C SER A 254 -0.20 4.20 -12.58
N LEU A 255 -0.98 3.89 -11.54
CA LEU A 255 -0.79 2.67 -10.76
C LEU A 255 -1.27 1.47 -11.57
N THR A 256 -0.33 0.64 -12.03
CA THR A 256 -0.64 -0.51 -12.89
C THR A 256 -0.77 -1.82 -12.11
N LYS A 257 -0.08 -1.92 -10.97
CA LYS A 257 -0.04 -3.14 -10.16
C LYS A 257 0.30 -2.88 -8.70
N ILE A 258 -0.26 -3.72 -7.84
CA ILE A 258 0.19 -3.94 -6.47
C ILE A 258 0.88 -5.31 -6.44
N ARG A 259 2.11 -5.40 -5.92
CA ARG A 259 2.85 -6.67 -5.86
C ARG A 259 2.16 -7.66 -4.93
N SER A 260 2.45 -8.96 -5.06
CA SER A 260 1.84 -10.06 -4.29
C SER A 260 1.82 -9.87 -2.76
N SER A 261 2.82 -9.19 -2.19
CA SER A 261 2.91 -8.85 -0.76
C SER A 261 2.31 -7.49 -0.39
N GLY A 262 1.85 -6.74 -1.38
CA GLY A 262 1.37 -5.38 -1.25
C GLY A 262 -0.10 -5.31 -0.92
N ARG A 263 -0.51 -4.18 -0.33
CA ARG A 263 -1.91 -3.84 -0.08
C ARG A 263 -2.07 -2.35 0.06
N MET A 264 -3.24 -1.84 -0.27
CA MET A 264 -3.62 -0.46 0.02
C MET A 264 -4.76 -0.43 1.01
N GLU A 265 -4.69 0.50 1.95
CA GLU A 265 -5.69 0.65 2.99
C GLU A 265 -6.10 2.11 3.13
N PHE A 266 -7.40 2.36 3.15
CA PHE A 266 -8.02 3.66 3.31
C PHE A 266 -8.96 3.56 4.51
N ASN A 267 -8.49 3.97 5.69
CA ASN A 267 -9.21 3.74 6.94
C ASN A 267 -9.55 5.06 7.64
N GLY A 268 -10.82 5.28 7.99
CA GLY A 268 -11.22 6.39 8.85
C GLY A 268 -11.12 7.79 8.22
N ASN A 269 -10.99 7.91 6.89
CA ASN A 269 -10.91 9.21 6.22
C ASN A 269 -12.33 9.77 6.04
N GLN A 270 -12.80 10.54 7.02
CA GLN A 270 -14.22 10.89 7.15
C GLN A 270 -14.80 11.67 5.96
N SER A 271 -13.99 12.52 5.31
CA SER A 271 -14.43 13.32 4.14
C SER A 271 -14.15 12.65 2.79
N LEU A 272 -13.53 11.46 2.77
CA LEU A 272 -13.08 10.83 1.53
C LEU A 272 -14.30 10.40 0.71
N ALA A 273 -14.56 11.09 -0.39
CA ALA A 273 -15.75 10.90 -1.21
C ALA A 273 -15.53 9.92 -2.35
N THR A 274 -14.33 9.93 -2.96
CA THR A 274 -14.00 9.11 -4.14
C THR A 274 -12.55 8.64 -4.15
N VAL A 275 -12.33 7.41 -4.59
CA VAL A 275 -10.99 6.87 -4.92
C VAL A 275 -11.00 6.28 -6.33
N SER A 276 -9.94 6.50 -7.12
CA SER A 276 -9.86 6.02 -8.51
C SER A 276 -8.56 5.32 -8.88
N PHE A 277 -8.69 4.24 -9.66
CA PHE A 277 -7.61 3.39 -10.14
C PHE A 277 -7.77 3.08 -11.64
N PRO A 278 -7.58 4.07 -12.54
CA PRO A 278 -7.91 3.91 -13.95
C PRO A 278 -6.99 2.94 -14.72
N GLN A 279 -5.82 2.57 -14.16
CA GLN A 279 -4.83 1.71 -14.82
C GLN A 279 -4.49 0.44 -14.04
N LEU A 280 -5.14 0.21 -12.89
CA LEU A 280 -4.83 -0.93 -12.02
C LEU A 280 -5.41 -2.22 -12.61
N LEU A 281 -4.57 -3.02 -13.26
CA LEU A 281 -5.00 -4.24 -13.95
C LEU A 281 -5.24 -5.41 -12.98
N ILE A 282 -4.35 -5.56 -11.98
CA ILE A 282 -4.40 -6.60 -10.96
C ILE A 282 -4.06 -5.98 -9.59
N GLY A 283 -4.88 -6.26 -8.59
CA GLY A 283 -4.68 -5.87 -7.20
C GLY A 283 -4.55 -7.09 -6.28
N THR A 284 -3.82 -6.95 -5.18
CA THR A 284 -3.63 -8.03 -4.19
C THR A 284 -4.46 -7.84 -2.95
N SER A 285 -4.64 -6.60 -2.50
CA SER A 285 -5.57 -6.25 -1.44
C SER A 285 -5.81 -4.74 -1.47
N LEU A 286 -7.08 -4.36 -1.56
CA LEU A 286 -7.57 -3.00 -1.49
C LEU A 286 -8.64 -2.98 -0.40
N THR A 287 -8.41 -2.22 0.66
CA THR A 287 -9.32 -2.14 1.80
C THR A 287 -9.77 -0.71 2.01
N PHE A 288 -11.08 -0.50 2.09
CA PHE A 288 -11.72 0.76 2.42
C PHE A 288 -12.55 0.53 3.68
N ASN A 289 -12.09 1.07 4.81
CA ASN A 289 -12.75 0.88 6.10
C ASN A 289 -13.17 2.22 6.72
N ALA A 290 -14.40 2.32 7.22
CA ALA A 290 -14.85 3.44 8.03
C ALA A 290 -14.70 4.83 7.36
N ASN A 291 -14.87 4.91 6.03
CA ASN A 291 -14.87 6.18 5.30
C ASN A 291 -16.32 6.65 5.12
N ALA A 292 -16.82 7.43 6.08
CA ALA A 292 -18.24 7.77 6.18
C ALA A 292 -18.82 8.47 4.93
N SER A 293 -18.01 9.24 4.20
CA SER A 293 -18.42 9.98 3.00
C SER A 293 -18.14 9.26 1.68
N LEU A 294 -17.55 8.06 1.70
CA LEU A 294 -17.11 7.37 0.48
C LEU A 294 -18.32 6.92 -0.32
N THR A 295 -18.54 7.54 -1.47
CA THR A 295 -19.69 7.27 -2.34
C THR A 295 -19.37 6.29 -3.46
N SER A 296 -18.13 6.32 -3.95
CA SER A 296 -17.68 5.48 -5.08
C SER A 296 -16.20 5.17 -5.04
N VAL A 297 -15.86 3.98 -5.54
CA VAL A 297 -14.50 3.59 -5.90
C VAL A 297 -14.51 3.04 -7.32
N ASN A 298 -13.62 3.58 -8.16
CA ASN A 298 -13.63 3.34 -9.59
C ASN A 298 -12.46 2.47 -10.04
N PHE A 299 -12.78 1.38 -10.75
CA PHE A 299 -11.82 0.50 -11.39
C PHE A 299 -12.12 0.35 -12.88
N ASP A 300 -11.30 0.97 -13.73
CA ASP A 300 -11.56 0.92 -15.18
C ASP A 300 -11.08 -0.38 -15.82
N VAL A 301 -10.06 -1.03 -15.23
CA VAL A 301 -9.37 -2.19 -15.84
C VAL A 301 -9.03 -3.32 -14.85
N LEU A 302 -9.58 -3.31 -13.63
CA LEU A 302 -9.25 -4.30 -12.60
C LEU A 302 -9.82 -5.69 -12.93
N THR A 303 -8.99 -6.57 -13.48
CA THR A 303 -9.39 -7.92 -13.89
C THR A 303 -9.45 -8.91 -12.72
N SER A 304 -8.61 -8.73 -11.70
CA SER A 304 -8.55 -9.60 -10.53
C SER A 304 -7.99 -8.90 -9.30
N GLY A 305 -8.48 -9.27 -8.12
CA GLY A 305 -7.91 -8.87 -6.84
C GLY A 305 -8.84 -9.07 -5.65
N PHE A 306 -8.38 -8.66 -4.47
CA PHE A 306 -9.17 -8.67 -3.24
C PHE A 306 -9.59 -7.23 -2.90
N VAL A 307 -10.87 -6.93 -3.02
CA VAL A 307 -11.44 -5.60 -2.75
C VAL A 307 -12.40 -5.73 -1.58
N ASN A 308 -12.13 -5.00 -0.49
CA ASN A 308 -12.88 -5.04 0.74
C ASN A 308 -13.42 -3.64 1.09
N PHE A 309 -14.73 -3.54 1.28
CA PHE A 309 -15.42 -2.39 1.81
C PHE A 309 -16.04 -2.75 3.16
N GLU A 310 -15.65 -2.04 4.20
CA GLU A 310 -16.16 -2.25 5.55
C GLU A 310 -16.61 -0.91 6.15
N ALA A 311 -17.83 -0.85 6.69
CA ALA A 311 -18.36 0.33 7.36
C ALA A 311 -18.25 1.63 6.51
N ASN A 312 -18.67 1.58 5.23
CA ASN A 312 -18.74 2.75 4.35
C ASN A 312 -20.21 3.08 4.04
N PRO A 313 -20.95 3.69 4.98
CA PRO A 313 -22.41 3.82 4.89
C PRO A 313 -22.92 4.63 3.69
N ALA A 314 -22.11 5.55 3.15
CA ALA A 314 -22.47 6.36 1.97
C ALA A 314 -22.15 5.71 0.62
N LEU A 315 -21.58 4.50 0.61
CA LEU A 315 -21.14 3.83 -0.61
C LEU A 315 -22.36 3.44 -1.46
N THR A 316 -22.44 3.99 -2.67
CA THR A 316 -23.55 3.74 -3.61
C THR A 316 -23.13 3.02 -4.88
N ASN A 317 -21.82 2.99 -5.17
CA ASN A 317 -21.28 2.37 -6.37
C ASN A 317 -19.90 1.75 -6.12
N VAL A 318 -19.78 0.46 -6.39
CA VAL A 318 -18.49 -0.22 -6.55
C VAL A 318 -18.35 -0.54 -8.04
N GLN A 319 -17.66 0.33 -8.78
CA GLN A 319 -17.48 0.15 -10.24
C GLN A 319 -16.42 -0.93 -10.48
N ALA A 320 -16.83 -2.19 -10.33
CA ALA A 320 -16.02 -3.40 -10.46
C ALA A 320 -16.54 -4.34 -11.56
N ASP A 321 -17.30 -3.79 -12.52
CA ASP A 321 -17.96 -4.51 -13.61
C ASP A 321 -16.98 -5.23 -14.56
N VAL A 322 -15.70 -4.85 -14.50
CA VAL A 322 -14.58 -5.44 -15.26
C VAL A 322 -13.89 -6.62 -14.56
N MET A 323 -14.21 -6.89 -13.28
CA MET A 323 -13.58 -7.99 -12.52
C MET A 323 -14.01 -9.35 -13.07
N GLN A 324 -13.01 -10.17 -13.42
CA GLN A 324 -13.21 -11.53 -13.93
C GLN A 324 -13.03 -12.58 -12.84
N SER A 325 -12.22 -12.29 -11.82
CA SER A 325 -12.00 -13.17 -10.68
C SER A 325 -11.53 -12.42 -9.43
N GLY A 326 -11.37 -13.13 -8.32
CA GLY A 326 -10.81 -12.60 -7.08
C GLY A 326 -11.81 -12.61 -5.93
N GLN A 327 -11.82 -11.58 -5.10
CA GLN A 327 -12.77 -11.42 -4.01
C GLN A 327 -13.32 -10.00 -3.95
N LEU A 328 -14.64 -9.87 -3.84
CA LEU A 328 -15.32 -8.65 -3.45
C LEU A 328 -16.03 -8.87 -2.11
N THR A 329 -15.66 -8.09 -1.11
CA THR A 329 -16.34 -8.04 0.19
C THR A 329 -16.95 -6.65 0.38
N VAL A 330 -18.22 -6.59 0.73
CA VAL A 330 -18.93 -5.35 1.08
C VAL A 330 -19.72 -5.59 2.35
N ASN A 331 -19.40 -4.86 3.42
CA ASN A 331 -20.08 -4.93 4.71
C ASN A 331 -20.33 -3.52 5.25
N GLY A 332 -21.51 -3.27 5.82
CA GLY A 332 -21.88 -1.99 6.43
C GLY A 332 -21.89 -0.84 5.42
N SER A 333 -22.42 -1.12 4.22
CA SER A 333 -22.53 -0.16 3.11
C SER A 333 -23.99 0.08 2.75
N ASP A 334 -24.75 0.63 3.70
CA ASP A 334 -26.21 0.66 3.67
C ASP A 334 -26.78 1.45 2.48
N ALA A 335 -26.06 2.40 1.89
CA ALA A 335 -26.52 3.11 0.70
C ALA A 335 -26.38 2.30 -0.61
N LEU A 336 -25.72 1.14 -0.57
CA LEU A 336 -25.47 0.33 -1.76
C LEU A 336 -26.71 -0.48 -2.12
N SER A 337 -27.25 -0.22 -3.31
CA SER A 337 -28.46 -0.90 -3.79
C SER A 337 -28.20 -1.93 -4.89
N THR A 338 -27.01 -1.91 -5.50
CA THR A 338 -26.67 -2.77 -6.64
C THR A 338 -25.24 -3.29 -6.54
N ILE A 339 -25.08 -4.59 -6.80
CA ILE A 339 -23.80 -5.21 -7.16
C ILE A 339 -23.92 -5.72 -8.60
N ASN A 340 -22.99 -5.31 -9.46
CA ASN A 340 -22.97 -5.67 -10.86
C ASN A 340 -21.58 -6.17 -11.28
N LEU A 341 -21.45 -7.48 -11.48
CA LEU A 341 -20.23 -8.18 -11.86
C LEU A 341 -20.49 -9.08 -13.08
N PRO A 342 -20.77 -8.48 -14.26
CA PRO A 342 -21.28 -9.21 -15.43
C PRO A 342 -20.28 -10.19 -16.04
N VAL A 343 -18.97 -9.99 -15.81
CA VAL A 343 -17.89 -10.83 -16.36
C VAL A 343 -17.17 -11.70 -15.32
N PHE A 344 -17.66 -11.73 -14.08
CA PHE A 344 -17.03 -12.47 -13.00
C PHE A 344 -17.29 -13.97 -13.12
N THR A 345 -16.22 -14.75 -13.24
CA THR A 345 -16.27 -16.19 -13.54
C THR A 345 -15.87 -17.08 -12.37
N SER A 346 -15.00 -16.60 -11.48
CA SER A 346 -14.52 -17.42 -10.36
C SER A 346 -14.04 -16.57 -9.19
N GLY A 347 -14.33 -17.01 -7.97
CA GLY A 347 -13.87 -16.35 -6.76
C GLY A 347 -15.01 -16.07 -5.78
N ASN A 348 -14.81 -15.10 -4.89
CA ASN A 348 -15.67 -14.90 -3.74
C ASN A 348 -16.41 -13.55 -3.80
N VAL A 349 -17.70 -13.55 -3.53
CA VAL A 349 -18.52 -12.34 -3.40
C VAL A 349 -19.28 -12.42 -2.08
N TYR A 350 -18.91 -11.56 -1.13
CA TYR A 350 -19.44 -11.54 0.22
C TYR A 350 -20.08 -10.18 0.50
N ILE A 351 -21.40 -10.14 0.63
CA ILE A 351 -22.15 -8.91 0.80
C ILE A 351 -23.00 -8.98 2.07
N ASP A 352 -22.93 -7.91 2.86
CA ASP A 352 -23.82 -7.61 3.97
C ASP A 352 -24.38 -6.20 3.74
N GLY A 353 -25.65 -6.12 3.32
CA GLY A 353 -26.24 -4.87 2.83
C GLY A 353 -27.77 -4.87 2.82
N ASP A 354 -28.35 -4.12 3.77
CA ASP A 354 -29.80 -4.08 4.01
C ASP A 354 -30.63 -3.52 2.85
N ASN A 355 -30.06 -2.66 2.00
CA ASN A 355 -30.76 -2.03 0.88
C ASN A 355 -30.42 -2.62 -0.49
N LEU A 356 -29.62 -3.69 -0.54
CA LEU A 356 -29.22 -4.33 -1.79
C LEU A 356 -30.46 -4.92 -2.49
N SER A 357 -30.84 -4.37 -3.63
CA SER A 357 -32.01 -4.83 -4.41
C SER A 357 -31.62 -5.58 -5.69
N THR A 358 -30.42 -5.32 -6.21
CA THR A 358 -29.91 -5.96 -7.43
C THR A 358 -28.57 -6.63 -7.18
N PHE A 359 -28.47 -7.92 -7.50
CA PHE A 359 -27.23 -8.69 -7.42
C PHE A 359 -27.02 -9.45 -8.74
N ASN A 360 -26.16 -8.92 -9.60
CA ASN A 360 -25.93 -9.45 -10.95
C ASN A 360 -24.53 -10.06 -11.07
N VAL A 361 -24.44 -11.40 -11.01
CA VAL A 361 -23.19 -12.17 -11.17
C VAL A 361 -23.43 -13.41 -12.05
N PRO A 362 -23.82 -13.24 -13.33
CA PRO A 362 -24.43 -14.31 -14.12
C PRO A 362 -23.43 -15.35 -14.64
N LEU A 363 -22.14 -14.99 -14.73
CA LEU A 363 -21.10 -15.85 -15.31
C LEU A 363 -20.29 -16.63 -14.28
N ILE A 364 -20.62 -16.54 -12.99
CA ILE A 364 -19.87 -17.24 -11.95
C ILE A 364 -20.01 -18.75 -12.11
N GLN A 365 -18.88 -19.44 -12.19
CA GLN A 365 -18.78 -20.89 -12.35
C GLN A 365 -18.36 -21.57 -11.05
N SER A 366 -17.49 -20.91 -10.28
CA SER A 366 -17.03 -21.45 -9.00
C SER A 366 -16.64 -20.40 -7.97
N GLY A 367 -16.64 -20.81 -6.70
CA GLY A 367 -16.22 -20.00 -5.56
C GLY A 367 -17.33 -19.74 -4.54
N GLY A 368 -17.19 -18.72 -3.70
CA GLY A 368 -18.10 -18.46 -2.58
C GLY A 368 -19.02 -17.27 -2.80
N ILE A 369 -20.32 -17.47 -2.69
CA ILE A 369 -21.32 -16.40 -2.61
C ILE A 369 -21.89 -16.39 -1.20
N SER A 370 -21.77 -15.24 -0.52
CA SER A 370 -22.44 -14.98 0.76
C SER A 370 -23.23 -13.68 0.64
N ILE A 371 -24.52 -13.73 0.91
CA ILE A 371 -25.41 -12.57 0.90
C ILE A 371 -26.16 -12.54 2.24
N THR A 372 -26.01 -11.44 2.97
CA THR A 372 -26.71 -11.18 4.23
C THR A 372 -27.48 -9.88 4.11
N GLY A 373 -28.76 -9.91 4.49
CA GLY A 373 -29.62 -8.73 4.36
C GLY A 373 -30.01 -8.42 2.91
N GLY A 374 -30.84 -7.40 2.74
CA GLY A 374 -31.19 -6.87 1.42
C GLY A 374 -32.63 -7.14 0.99
N LEU A 375 -32.93 -6.54 -0.17
CA LEU A 375 -34.22 -6.51 -0.85
C LEU A 375 -34.21 -7.31 -2.17
N ILE A 376 -33.18 -8.15 -2.38
CA ILE A 376 -33.07 -8.99 -3.57
C ILE A 376 -34.28 -9.93 -3.66
N THR A 377 -34.92 -9.95 -4.82
CA THR A 377 -36.10 -10.80 -5.07
C THR A 377 -35.76 -12.10 -5.81
N GLU A 378 -34.64 -12.13 -6.52
CA GLU A 378 -34.21 -13.25 -7.35
C GLU A 378 -32.68 -13.40 -7.33
N LEU A 379 -32.21 -14.64 -7.28
CA LEU A 379 -30.82 -15.00 -7.50
C LEU A 379 -30.73 -15.93 -8.70
N ASP A 380 -30.00 -15.52 -9.73
CA ASP A 380 -29.81 -16.29 -10.97
C ASP A 380 -28.33 -16.62 -11.21
N PHE A 381 -28.00 -17.90 -11.09
CA PHE A 381 -26.63 -18.42 -11.22
C PHE A 381 -26.60 -19.61 -12.20
N PRO A 382 -26.82 -19.37 -13.50
CA PRO A 382 -27.03 -20.43 -14.48
C PRO A 382 -25.79 -21.31 -14.73
N LEU A 383 -24.59 -20.79 -14.45
CA LEU A 383 -23.32 -21.46 -14.71
C LEU A 383 -22.60 -21.95 -13.45
N PHE A 384 -23.15 -21.72 -12.26
CA PHE A 384 -22.49 -22.05 -11.00
C PHE A 384 -22.48 -23.56 -10.77
N THR A 385 -21.28 -24.16 -10.75
CA THR A 385 -21.09 -25.62 -10.73
C THR A 385 -20.51 -26.17 -9.43
N ASP A 386 -19.63 -25.41 -8.78
CA ASP A 386 -18.90 -25.80 -7.58
C ASP A 386 -18.64 -24.60 -6.66
N GLY A 387 -18.62 -24.80 -5.33
CA GLY A 387 -18.20 -23.78 -4.39
C GLY A 387 -19.05 -23.73 -3.13
N SER A 388 -19.53 -22.54 -2.79
CA SER A 388 -20.21 -22.26 -1.52
C SER A 388 -21.30 -21.22 -1.71
N LEU A 389 -22.49 -21.48 -1.17
CA LEU A 389 -23.63 -20.55 -1.23
C LEU A 389 -24.24 -20.37 0.16
N HIS A 390 -24.23 -19.13 0.64
CA HIS A 390 -24.88 -18.74 1.88
C HIS A 390 -25.76 -17.51 1.64
N VAL A 391 -27.04 -17.62 1.97
CA VAL A 391 -27.99 -16.52 1.87
C VAL A 391 -28.72 -16.42 3.20
N SER A 392 -28.67 -15.26 3.85
CA SER A 392 -29.30 -15.08 5.16
C SER A 392 -30.01 -13.75 5.27
N SER A 393 -31.14 -13.73 5.98
CA SER A 393 -31.90 -12.49 6.27
C SER A 393 -32.34 -11.72 5.01
N VAL A 394 -32.70 -12.44 3.94
CA VAL A 394 -33.21 -11.87 2.68
C VAL A 394 -34.69 -12.22 2.49
N PRO A 395 -35.62 -11.59 3.25
CA PRO A 395 -37.03 -11.98 3.26
C PRO A 395 -37.76 -11.71 1.94
N ALA A 396 -37.24 -10.83 1.09
CA ALA A 396 -37.80 -10.53 -0.24
C ALA A 396 -37.46 -11.59 -1.30
N LEU A 397 -36.47 -12.46 -1.05
CA LEU A 397 -35.99 -13.43 -2.02
C LEU A 397 -37.07 -14.47 -2.29
N SER A 398 -37.53 -14.56 -3.54
CA SER A 398 -38.64 -15.42 -3.95
C SER A 398 -38.25 -16.49 -4.97
N SER A 399 -37.18 -16.26 -5.72
CA SER A 399 -36.67 -17.14 -6.78
C SER A 399 -35.17 -17.38 -6.63
N VAL A 400 -34.75 -18.62 -6.82
CA VAL A 400 -33.33 -19.03 -6.84
C VAL A 400 -33.15 -19.99 -8.01
N ASN A 401 -32.28 -19.66 -8.95
CA ASN A 401 -31.97 -20.47 -10.12
C ASN A 401 -30.51 -20.96 -10.08
N LEU A 402 -30.33 -22.28 -9.89
CA LEU A 402 -29.04 -22.96 -9.76
C LEU A 402 -29.03 -24.28 -10.57
N PRO A 403 -29.21 -24.22 -11.91
CA PRO A 403 -29.43 -25.42 -12.71
C PRO A 403 -28.16 -26.26 -12.89
N ALA A 404 -26.98 -25.64 -12.83
CA ALA A 404 -25.69 -26.28 -13.08
C ALA A 404 -24.95 -26.73 -11.80
N LEU A 405 -25.48 -26.46 -10.61
CA LEU A 405 -24.80 -26.75 -9.34
C LEU A 405 -24.65 -28.25 -9.15
N GLN A 406 -23.41 -28.75 -9.14
CA GLN A 406 -23.10 -30.18 -9.05
C GLN A 406 -22.54 -30.57 -7.69
N GLN A 407 -21.64 -29.74 -7.15
CA GLN A 407 -20.96 -29.95 -5.88
C GLN A 407 -20.93 -28.66 -5.08
N CYS A 408 -20.97 -28.75 -3.75
CA CYS A 408 -20.91 -27.56 -2.91
C CYS A 408 -20.42 -27.90 -1.50
N ALA A 409 -19.58 -27.05 -0.92
CA ALA A 409 -19.20 -27.14 0.48
C ALA A 409 -20.38 -26.76 1.40
N TYR A 410 -21.17 -25.76 1.01
CA TYR A 410 -22.40 -25.47 1.74
C TYR A 410 -23.45 -24.80 0.88
N VAL A 411 -24.70 -25.22 1.06
CA VAL A 411 -25.89 -24.56 0.52
C VAL A 411 -26.77 -24.18 1.69
N ASN A 412 -26.73 -22.90 2.06
CA ASN A 412 -27.38 -22.39 3.25
C ASN A 412 -28.38 -21.28 2.87
N PHE A 413 -29.65 -21.42 3.26
CA PHE A 413 -30.66 -20.37 3.16
C PHE A 413 -31.34 -20.16 4.50
N TYR A 414 -31.14 -19.00 5.12
CA TYR A 414 -31.66 -18.65 6.44
C TYR A 414 -32.58 -17.44 6.36
N TYR A 415 -33.77 -17.54 6.95
CA TYR A 415 -34.73 -16.42 7.03
C TYR A 415 -35.02 -15.75 5.67
N THR A 416 -35.18 -16.56 4.61
CA THR A 416 -35.47 -16.09 3.26
C THR A 416 -36.96 -16.22 2.91
N GLY A 417 -37.38 -15.54 1.85
CA GLY A 417 -38.76 -15.56 1.34
C GLY A 417 -39.10 -16.72 0.40
N ILE A 418 -38.14 -17.62 0.10
CA ILE A 418 -38.30 -18.63 -0.96
C ILE A 418 -39.44 -19.58 -0.64
N THR A 419 -40.22 -19.92 -1.66
CA THR A 419 -41.34 -20.87 -1.54
C THR A 419 -40.97 -22.28 -1.95
N SER A 420 -39.94 -22.43 -2.77
CA SER A 420 -39.38 -23.72 -3.14
C SER A 420 -37.90 -23.61 -3.45
N LEU A 421 -37.19 -24.73 -3.34
CA LEU A 421 -35.80 -24.86 -3.75
C LEU A 421 -35.62 -26.15 -4.55
N THR A 422 -35.21 -26.03 -5.82
CA THR A 422 -34.89 -27.18 -6.66
C THR A 422 -33.45 -27.07 -7.13
N LEU A 423 -32.63 -28.10 -6.84
CA LEU A 423 -31.24 -28.18 -7.26
C LEU A 423 -31.08 -29.41 -8.18
N PRO A 424 -31.40 -29.28 -9.48
CA PRO A 424 -31.63 -30.43 -10.35
C PRO A 424 -30.36 -31.24 -10.64
N SER A 425 -29.18 -30.62 -10.57
CA SER A 425 -27.90 -31.24 -10.90
C SER A 425 -27.03 -31.57 -9.69
N LEU A 426 -27.49 -31.26 -8.46
CA LEU A 426 -26.67 -31.39 -7.26
C LEU A 426 -26.44 -32.86 -6.94
N THR A 427 -25.18 -33.29 -6.94
CA THR A 427 -24.77 -34.69 -6.67
C THR A 427 -24.12 -34.86 -5.31
N SER A 428 -23.44 -33.84 -4.80
CA SER A 428 -22.74 -33.87 -3.52
C SER A 428 -22.83 -32.54 -2.81
N VAL A 429 -23.14 -32.56 -1.52
CA VAL A 429 -23.04 -31.37 -0.66
C VAL A 429 -22.49 -31.75 0.70
N ASP A 430 -21.56 -30.95 1.21
CA ASP A 430 -21.04 -31.14 2.56
C ASP A 430 -22.10 -30.73 3.57
N THR A 431 -22.53 -29.47 3.57
CA THR A 431 -23.60 -28.99 4.47
C THR A 431 -24.77 -28.40 3.68
N PHE A 432 -25.96 -28.98 3.83
CA PHE A 432 -27.21 -28.41 3.31
C PHE A 432 -28.04 -27.87 4.48
N SER A 433 -28.30 -26.56 4.53
CA SER A 433 -29.02 -25.98 5.66
C SER A 433 -30.13 -25.02 5.23
N LEU A 434 -31.32 -25.21 5.79
CA LEU A 434 -32.47 -24.33 5.64
C LEU A 434 -33.02 -24.01 7.02
N PHE A 435 -32.95 -22.75 7.43
CA PHE A 435 -33.36 -22.33 8.77
C PHE A 435 -34.34 -21.17 8.72
N GLY A 436 -35.49 -21.31 9.37
CA GLY A 436 -36.41 -20.18 9.57
C GLY A 436 -37.03 -19.62 8.29
N ASN A 437 -37.06 -20.39 7.19
CA ASN A 437 -37.70 -19.96 5.95
C ASN A 437 -39.20 -20.22 6.09
N VAL A 438 -39.95 -19.19 6.48
CA VAL A 438 -41.37 -19.33 6.87
C VAL A 438 -42.31 -19.67 5.70
N ASN A 439 -41.87 -19.44 4.46
CA ASN A 439 -42.68 -19.62 3.25
C ASN A 439 -42.29 -20.86 2.43
N ILE A 440 -41.19 -21.55 2.77
CA ILE A 440 -40.72 -22.67 1.95
C ILE A 440 -41.66 -23.85 2.11
N GLN A 441 -42.14 -24.37 0.99
CA GLN A 441 -43.11 -25.47 0.91
C GLN A 441 -42.48 -26.74 0.36
N GLN A 442 -41.47 -26.60 -0.50
CA GLN A 442 -40.87 -27.71 -1.21
C GLN A 442 -39.35 -27.58 -1.37
N VAL A 443 -38.65 -28.69 -1.14
CA VAL A 443 -37.25 -28.89 -1.50
C VAL A 443 -37.14 -30.12 -2.39
N ASN A 444 -36.42 -30.00 -3.52
CA ASN A 444 -36.22 -31.10 -4.46
C ASN A 444 -34.74 -31.21 -4.88
N LEU A 445 -34.12 -32.35 -4.56
CA LEU A 445 -32.71 -32.64 -4.77
C LEU A 445 -32.55 -33.96 -5.57
N PRO A 446 -33.02 -34.03 -6.83
CA PRO A 446 -33.28 -35.29 -7.51
C PRO A 446 -32.04 -36.11 -7.88
N MET A 447 -30.86 -35.49 -7.92
CA MET A 447 -29.59 -36.12 -8.27
C MET A 447 -28.65 -36.32 -7.07
N LEU A 448 -29.08 -35.97 -5.85
CA LEU A 448 -28.21 -35.96 -4.68
C LEU A 448 -27.78 -37.37 -4.30
N SER A 449 -26.48 -37.64 -4.27
CA SER A 449 -25.92 -38.95 -3.93
C SER A 449 -25.13 -38.93 -2.62
N VAL A 450 -24.46 -37.80 -2.32
CA VAL A 450 -23.60 -37.65 -1.14
C VAL A 450 -24.03 -36.43 -0.34
N LEU A 451 -24.25 -36.62 0.97
CA LEU A 451 -24.67 -35.59 1.91
C LEU A 451 -23.90 -35.78 3.23
N LYS A 452 -23.12 -34.79 3.70
CA LYS A 452 -22.41 -34.96 4.99
C LYS A 452 -23.25 -34.50 6.19
N GLU A 453 -23.93 -33.37 6.05
CA GLU A 453 -24.79 -32.78 7.07
C GLU A 453 -26.01 -32.10 6.43
N CYS A 454 -27.17 -32.31 7.03
CA CYS A 454 -28.43 -31.70 6.65
C CYS A 454 -29.07 -31.04 7.87
N ASN A 455 -29.31 -29.73 7.81
CA ASN A 455 -29.95 -28.96 8.88
C ASN A 455 -31.12 -28.15 8.33
N VAL A 456 -32.30 -28.77 8.31
CA VAL A 456 -33.55 -28.15 7.86
C VAL A 456 -34.45 -27.97 9.07
N GLU A 457 -34.38 -26.80 9.68
CA GLU A 457 -35.05 -26.53 10.95
C GLU A 457 -35.94 -25.29 10.88
N SER A 458 -37.08 -25.32 11.57
CA SER A 458 -37.98 -24.17 11.70
C SER A 458 -38.53 -23.64 10.36
N ASN A 459 -38.90 -24.54 9.45
CA ASN A 459 -39.56 -24.21 8.19
C ASN A 459 -41.05 -24.65 8.25
N PRO A 460 -41.94 -23.84 8.85
CA PRO A 460 -43.29 -24.25 9.25
C PRO A 460 -44.27 -24.53 8.09
N GLN A 461 -43.87 -24.32 6.83
CA GLN A 461 -44.67 -24.65 5.66
C GLN A 461 -44.07 -25.78 4.81
N LEU A 462 -42.91 -26.31 5.19
CA LEU A 462 -42.18 -27.29 4.39
C LEU A 462 -42.90 -28.65 4.43
N ALA A 463 -43.63 -28.94 3.36
CA ALA A 463 -44.45 -30.15 3.22
C ALA A 463 -43.78 -31.22 2.33
N ILE A 464 -42.88 -30.80 1.43
CA ILE A 464 -42.20 -31.69 0.48
C ILE A 464 -40.70 -31.55 0.67
N PHE A 465 -40.04 -32.68 0.93
CA PHE A 465 -38.58 -32.78 0.97
C PHE A 465 -38.17 -34.04 0.21
N ASP A 466 -37.77 -33.88 -1.05
CA ASP A 466 -37.43 -35.00 -1.94
C ASP A 466 -35.93 -35.05 -2.23
N MET A 467 -35.38 -36.25 -2.10
CA MET A 467 -34.00 -36.63 -2.40
C MET A 467 -34.00 -38.13 -2.76
N PRO A 468 -33.12 -38.64 -3.64
CA PRO A 468 -33.07 -40.07 -3.95
C PRO A 468 -32.44 -40.86 -2.80
N VAL A 469 -32.26 -42.17 -2.98
CA VAL A 469 -31.45 -42.99 -2.07
C VAL A 469 -30.01 -42.49 -2.11
N LEU A 470 -29.48 -42.12 -0.95
CA LEU A 470 -28.13 -41.58 -0.82
C LEU A 470 -27.12 -42.73 -0.82
N SER A 471 -26.02 -42.57 -1.56
CA SER A 471 -24.88 -43.51 -1.49
C SER A 471 -24.12 -43.36 -0.17
N SER A 472 -24.00 -42.11 0.30
CA SER A 472 -23.31 -41.78 1.54
C SER A 472 -24.00 -40.65 2.29
N VAL A 473 -24.28 -40.90 3.58
CA VAL A 473 -24.58 -39.88 4.59
C VAL A 473 -23.43 -39.91 5.60
N GLY A 474 -22.40 -39.08 5.44
CA GLY A 474 -21.23 -39.16 6.31
C GLY A 474 -20.17 -38.07 6.18
N GLY A 475 -19.68 -37.54 7.32
CA GLY A 475 -18.66 -36.49 7.46
C GLY A 475 -18.48 -36.03 8.92
N ALA A 476 -17.93 -34.84 9.16
CA ALA A 476 -17.68 -34.33 10.54
C ALA A 476 -18.95 -34.11 11.38
N GLY A 477 -20.14 -34.07 10.77
CA GLY A 477 -21.43 -33.88 11.46
C GLY A 477 -22.32 -35.13 11.54
N ASN A 478 -22.30 -36.04 10.55
CA ASN A 478 -23.17 -37.22 10.45
C ASN A 478 -24.65 -36.99 10.85
N ARG A 479 -25.17 -35.80 10.56
CA ARG A 479 -26.43 -35.30 11.14
C ARG A 479 -27.46 -35.01 10.06
N ILE A 480 -28.66 -35.51 10.27
CA ILE A 480 -29.87 -35.10 9.55
C ILE A 480 -30.81 -34.54 10.61
N ASP A 481 -30.91 -33.20 10.65
CA ASP A 481 -31.84 -32.47 11.48
C ASP A 481 -32.97 -31.92 10.60
N LEU A 482 -34.18 -32.38 10.85
CA LEU A 482 -35.40 -32.00 10.16
C LEU A 482 -36.44 -31.49 11.17
N ARG A 483 -36.02 -30.85 12.26
CA ARG A 483 -36.91 -30.46 13.35
C ARG A 483 -37.79 -29.25 13.02
N ASN A 484 -38.94 -29.16 13.67
CA ASN A 484 -39.78 -27.95 13.63
C ASN A 484 -40.25 -27.56 12.21
N ASN A 485 -40.65 -28.54 11.38
CA ASN A 485 -41.16 -28.31 10.02
C ASN A 485 -42.64 -28.76 9.87
N HIS A 486 -43.15 -28.85 8.64
CA HIS A 486 -44.49 -29.34 8.29
C HIS A 486 -44.43 -30.66 7.52
N LEU A 487 -43.44 -31.52 7.79
CA LEU A 487 -43.24 -32.74 7.01
C LEU A 487 -44.31 -33.79 7.39
N PRO A 488 -45.11 -34.30 6.45
CA PRO A 488 -46.10 -35.34 6.75
C PRO A 488 -45.44 -36.69 6.98
N THR A 489 -46.13 -37.60 7.67
CA THR A 489 -45.66 -38.97 7.97
C THR A 489 -45.17 -39.73 6.73
N SER A 490 -45.76 -39.50 5.56
CA SER A 490 -45.32 -40.13 4.31
C SER A 490 -43.90 -39.73 3.92
N VAL A 491 -43.54 -38.45 4.10
CA VAL A 491 -42.19 -37.95 3.82
C VAL A 491 -41.20 -38.47 4.86
N ILE A 492 -41.61 -38.55 6.13
CA ILE A 492 -40.75 -39.09 7.20
C ILE A 492 -40.44 -40.57 6.96
N ASN A 493 -41.45 -41.38 6.62
CA ASN A 493 -41.25 -42.78 6.28
C ASN A 493 -40.28 -42.94 5.09
N ASP A 494 -40.44 -42.12 4.05
CA ASP A 494 -39.59 -42.15 2.86
C ASP A 494 -38.13 -41.78 3.19
N ILE A 495 -37.91 -40.73 4.00
CA ILE A 495 -36.57 -40.33 4.45
C ILE A 495 -35.89 -41.43 5.27
N LEU A 496 -36.61 -42.03 6.23
CA LEU A 496 -36.07 -43.14 7.03
C LEU A 496 -35.64 -44.31 6.14
N SER A 497 -36.46 -44.67 5.16
CA SER A 497 -36.17 -45.73 4.20
C SER A 497 -34.92 -45.43 3.39
N LYS A 498 -34.83 -44.23 2.80
CA LYS A 498 -33.69 -43.78 1.98
C LYS A 498 -32.39 -43.70 2.78
N VAL A 499 -32.43 -43.20 4.02
CA VAL A 499 -31.24 -43.08 4.87
C VAL A 499 -30.76 -44.44 5.39
N SER A 500 -31.68 -45.40 5.63
CA SER A 500 -31.32 -46.76 6.05
C SER A 500 -30.48 -47.52 5.01
N ALA A 501 -30.61 -47.16 3.74
CA ALA A 501 -29.84 -47.74 2.63
C ALA A 501 -28.47 -47.05 2.41
N ALA A 502 -28.20 -45.92 3.07
CA ALA A 502 -26.98 -45.13 2.86
C ALA A 502 -25.79 -45.60 3.70
N THR A 503 -24.57 -45.43 3.19
CA THR A 503 -23.33 -45.72 3.94
C THR A 503 -22.82 -44.50 4.73
N PRO A 504 -22.02 -44.67 5.79
CA PRO A 504 -21.84 -45.89 6.59
C PRO A 504 -23.18 -46.35 7.21
N SER A 505 -23.35 -47.63 7.55
CA SER A 505 -24.63 -48.10 8.12
C SER A 505 -24.92 -47.60 9.54
N SER A 506 -23.90 -47.07 10.24
CA SER A 506 -23.96 -46.67 11.65
C SER A 506 -23.49 -45.22 11.86
N SER A 507 -23.59 -44.76 13.11
CA SER A 507 -23.01 -43.48 13.58
C SER A 507 -23.65 -42.22 12.97
N LYS A 508 -24.88 -42.31 12.49
CA LYS A 508 -25.72 -41.18 12.09
C LYS A 508 -26.56 -40.69 13.27
N THR A 509 -26.85 -39.39 13.25
CA THR A 509 -27.82 -38.76 14.15
C THR A 509 -28.97 -38.20 13.31
N LEU A 510 -30.17 -38.71 13.53
CA LEU A 510 -31.39 -38.29 12.85
C LEU A 510 -32.33 -37.66 13.88
N TRP A 511 -32.65 -36.39 13.70
CA TRP A 511 -33.63 -35.66 14.51
C TRP A 511 -34.78 -35.21 13.61
N ILE A 512 -35.89 -35.93 13.64
CA ILE A 512 -37.06 -35.71 12.77
C ILE A 512 -38.31 -35.52 13.65
N GLU A 513 -38.24 -34.55 14.57
CA GLU A 513 -39.27 -34.29 15.59
C GLU A 513 -39.77 -32.84 15.56
N GLY A 514 -40.84 -32.55 16.29
CA GLY A 514 -41.46 -31.23 16.34
C GLY A 514 -42.20 -30.86 15.05
N GLN A 515 -42.68 -31.83 14.26
CA GLN A 515 -43.49 -31.47 13.10
C GLN A 515 -44.83 -30.88 13.55
N SER A 516 -45.37 -29.96 12.76
CA SER A 516 -46.66 -29.34 13.04
C SER A 516 -47.60 -29.50 11.84
N PRO A 517 -48.59 -30.41 11.88
CA PRO A 517 -48.95 -31.29 13.00
C PRO A 517 -47.92 -32.41 13.24
N PRO A 518 -47.90 -33.03 14.44
CA PRO A 518 -47.02 -34.17 14.72
C PRO A 518 -47.18 -35.30 13.70
N ALA A 519 -46.06 -35.84 13.24
CA ALA A 519 -46.01 -36.80 12.15
C ALA A 519 -45.16 -38.04 12.50
N PRO A 520 -45.58 -38.86 13.48
CA PRO A 520 -44.83 -40.07 13.84
C PRO A 520 -44.73 -41.04 12.65
N PRO A 521 -43.63 -41.83 12.53
CA PRO A 521 -43.50 -42.84 11.49
C PRO A 521 -44.55 -43.95 11.65
N THR A 522 -44.97 -44.54 10.53
CA THR A 522 -46.01 -45.60 10.51
C THR A 522 -45.64 -46.74 9.58
N GLY A 523 -46.18 -47.94 9.82
CA GLY A 523 -45.98 -49.11 8.94
C GLY A 523 -44.49 -49.42 8.73
N GLN A 524 -44.04 -49.43 7.48
CA GLN A 524 -42.64 -49.67 7.12
C GLN A 524 -41.68 -48.66 7.76
N GLY A 525 -42.10 -47.41 7.99
CA GLY A 525 -41.24 -46.40 8.63
C GLY A 525 -40.88 -46.73 10.08
N ILE A 526 -41.72 -47.47 10.81
CA ILE A 526 -41.39 -47.96 12.17
C ILE A 526 -40.28 -49.01 12.09
N ILE A 527 -40.34 -49.89 11.08
CA ILE A 527 -39.34 -50.92 10.83
C ILE A 527 -38.01 -50.28 10.42
N ASP A 528 -38.05 -49.31 9.51
CA ASP A 528 -36.87 -48.60 9.03
C ASP A 528 -36.19 -47.80 10.16
N LYS A 529 -36.99 -47.14 11.02
CA LYS A 529 -36.49 -46.49 12.25
C LYS A 529 -35.78 -47.48 13.17
N GLN A 530 -36.40 -48.64 13.44
CA GLN A 530 -35.80 -49.65 14.31
C GLN A 530 -34.52 -50.22 13.70
N ALA A 531 -34.50 -50.49 12.39
CA ALA A 531 -33.31 -50.98 11.69
C ALA A 531 -32.14 -49.98 11.77
N LEU A 532 -32.41 -48.68 11.65
CA LEU A 532 -31.41 -47.64 11.85
C LEU A 532 -30.85 -47.65 13.28
N ILE A 533 -31.70 -47.79 14.30
CA ILE A 533 -31.28 -47.86 15.70
C ILE A 533 -30.43 -49.13 15.93
N ASP A 534 -30.87 -50.28 15.43
CA ASP A 534 -30.16 -51.56 15.56
C ASP A 534 -28.79 -51.53 14.87
N ALA A 535 -28.66 -50.76 13.79
CA ALA A 535 -27.39 -50.52 13.10
C ALA A 535 -26.45 -49.55 13.86
N GLY A 536 -26.86 -49.00 15.02
CA GLY A 536 -26.04 -48.11 15.85
C GLY A 536 -26.17 -46.63 15.49
N ASN A 537 -27.33 -46.19 15.01
CA ASN A 537 -27.66 -44.77 14.78
C ASN A 537 -28.52 -44.21 15.92
N THR A 538 -28.46 -42.90 16.14
CA THR A 538 -29.37 -42.19 17.04
C THR A 538 -30.53 -41.64 16.21
N VAL A 539 -31.77 -42.08 16.49
CA VAL A 539 -32.96 -41.68 15.72
C VAL A 539 -34.08 -41.20 16.63
N THR A 540 -34.50 -39.95 16.46
CA THR A 540 -35.64 -39.35 17.15
C THR A 540 -36.70 -38.93 16.12
N THR A 541 -37.96 -39.23 16.42
CA THR A 541 -39.14 -38.82 15.64
C THR A 541 -40.25 -38.38 16.57
N ASP A 542 -41.28 -37.70 16.03
CA ASP A 542 -42.55 -37.44 16.73
C ASP A 542 -43.22 -38.69 17.33
#